data_AF-A0A645IMS4-F1
#
_entry.id   AF-A0A645IMS4-F1
#
_cell.length_a   1.000
_cell.length_b   1.000
_cell.length_c   1.000
_cell.angle_alpha   90.00
_cell.angle_beta   90.00
_cell.angle_gamma   90.00
#
_symmetry.space_group_name_H-M   'P 1'
#
loop_
_entity.id
_entity.type
_entity.pdbx_description
1 polymer ?
#
loop_
_entity_poly.entity_id
_entity_poly.type
_entity_poly.pdbx_seq_one_letter_code
_entity_poly.pdbx_strand_id
1 'polypeptide(L)'
;MKRDWRERILSLKTQSAVIEGALRGDFRTSTDLPHRGKGLPSVKAQADVGNIENLTIITNRAYCSLSGRDSSVIKKKELMDSLKGTLYYWESPVELFKEE
;
A
#
# COMPACT_ATOMS: atom_id res chain seq x y z
N MET A 1 10.87 9.32 -23.24
CA MET A 1 9.57 8.63 -23.47
C MET A 1 8.87 8.46 -22.13
N LYS A 2 7.97 9.37 -21.74
CA LYS A 2 7.22 9.30 -20.48
C LYS A 2 6.17 8.18 -20.63
N ARG A 3 6.43 6.99 -20.06
CA ARG A 3 5.45 5.89 -20.04
C ARG A 3 4.23 6.31 -19.23
N ASP A 4 3.04 6.19 -19.81
CA ASP A 4 1.78 6.56 -19.15
C ASP A 4 1.50 5.59 -17.99
N TRP A 5 1.21 6.13 -16.81
CA TRP A 5 0.90 5.34 -15.61
C TRP A 5 -0.37 4.50 -15.79
N ARG A 6 -1.27 4.91 -16.70
CA ARG A 6 -2.47 4.16 -17.07
C ARG A 6 -2.13 2.82 -17.71
N GLU A 7 -1.12 2.79 -18.58
CA GLU A 7 -0.66 1.54 -19.21
C GLU A 7 -0.09 0.56 -18.16
N ARG A 8 0.57 1.09 -17.12
CA ARG A 8 1.07 0.29 -15.99
C ARG A 8 -0.05 -0.25 -15.10
N ILE A 9 -1.16 0.47 -14.94
CA ILE A 9 -2.33 -0.04 -14.21
C ILE A 9 -3.07 -1.08 -15.06
N LEU A 10 -3.25 -0.81 -16.36
CA LEU A 10 -3.93 -1.72 -17.29
C LEU A 10 -3.19 -3.05 -17.45
N SER A 11 -1.87 -3.10 -17.25
CA SER A 11 -1.10 -4.35 -17.26
C SER A 11 -1.26 -5.18 -15.98
N LEU A 12 -1.79 -4.60 -14.89
CA LEU A 12 -2.04 -5.31 -13.64
C LEU A 12 -3.36 -6.07 -13.75
N LYS A 13 -3.26 -7.40 -13.71
CA LYS A 13 -4.39 -8.30 -13.94
C LYS A 13 -5.33 -8.44 -12.74
N THR A 14 -4.95 -7.97 -11.54
CA THR A 14 -5.72 -8.13 -10.30
C THR A 14 -5.74 -6.85 -9.48
N GLN A 15 -6.81 -6.63 -8.70
CA GLN A 15 -6.97 -5.44 -7.86
C GLN A 15 -5.92 -5.42 -6.74
N SER A 16 -5.61 -6.59 -6.18
CA SER A 16 -4.50 -6.82 -5.25
C SER A 16 -3.14 -6.40 -5.83
N ALA A 17 -2.90 -6.60 -7.13
CA ALA A 17 -1.66 -6.14 -7.77
C ALA A 17 -1.64 -4.61 -7.94
N VAL A 18 -2.80 -3.97 -8.10
CA VAL A 18 -2.90 -2.49 -8.07
C VAL A 18 -2.50 -1.96 -6.70
N ILE A 19 -3.00 -2.54 -5.60
CA ILE A 19 -2.63 -2.08 -4.26
C ILE A 19 -1.15 -2.29 -3.97
N GLU A 20 -0.59 -3.45 -4.37
CA GLU A 20 0.85 -3.70 -4.25
C GLU A 20 1.67 -2.63 -5.01
N GLY A 21 1.35 -2.37 -6.28
CA GLY A 21 2.05 -1.34 -7.06
C GLY A 21 1.93 0.05 -6.43
N ALA A 22 0.78 0.36 -5.83
CA ALA A 22 0.57 1.63 -5.14
C ALA A 22 1.43 1.74 -3.88
N LEU A 23 1.58 0.67 -3.10
CA LEU A 23 2.49 0.61 -1.96
C LEU A 23 3.96 0.73 -2.38
N ARG A 24 4.32 0.20 -3.55
CA ARG A 24 5.67 0.32 -4.14
C ARG A 24 5.94 1.68 -4.80
N GLY A 25 4.93 2.53 -4.96
CA GLY A 25 5.06 3.82 -5.64
C GLY A 25 5.16 3.70 -7.16
N ASP A 26 4.66 2.62 -7.75
CA ASP A 26 4.72 2.36 -9.20
C ASP A 26 3.86 3.31 -10.03
N PHE A 27 2.89 3.99 -9.43
CA PHE A 27 2.03 4.94 -10.12
C PHE A 27 2.47 6.37 -9.82
N ARG A 28 3.09 7.02 -10.81
CA ARG A 28 3.28 8.47 -10.80
C ARG A 28 2.08 9.13 -11.47
N THR A 29 1.38 10.01 -10.76
CA THR A 29 0.24 10.73 -11.34
C THR A 29 0.73 11.68 -12.44
N SER A 30 0.04 11.70 -13.58
CA SER A 30 0.33 12.59 -14.72
C SER A 30 0.17 14.08 -14.42
N THR A 31 -0.40 14.44 -13.27
CA THR A 31 -0.71 15.83 -12.90
C THR A 31 0.48 16.62 -12.36
N ASP A 32 1.66 16.01 -12.16
CA ASP A 32 2.88 16.61 -11.59
C ASP A 32 2.72 17.32 -10.23
N LEU A 33 1.54 17.19 -9.60
CA LEU A 33 1.26 17.77 -8.30
C LEU A 33 2.14 17.09 -7.24
N PRO A 34 3.03 17.84 -6.56
CA PRO A 34 4.07 17.27 -5.70
C PRO A 34 3.51 16.57 -4.44
N HIS A 35 2.21 16.70 -4.14
CA HIS A 35 1.55 16.09 -3.00
C HIS A 35 0.74 14.82 -3.35
N ARG A 36 0.52 14.49 -4.64
CA ARG A 36 -0.22 13.28 -5.05
C ARG A 36 0.71 12.07 -5.19
N GLY A 37 0.14 10.87 -5.02
CA GLY A 37 0.87 9.60 -5.17
C GLY A 37 1.82 9.25 -4.03
N LYS A 38 1.83 10.03 -2.94
CA LYS A 38 2.71 9.81 -1.77
C LYS A 38 2.07 9.02 -0.63
N GLY A 39 0.74 8.92 -0.58
CA GLY A 39 0.02 8.34 0.57
C GLY A 39 0.42 6.89 0.87
N LEU A 40 0.01 5.94 0.02
CA LEU A 40 0.34 4.51 0.22
C LEU A 40 1.85 4.23 0.28
N PRO A 41 2.70 4.84 -0.57
CA PRO A 41 4.15 4.70 -0.42
C PRO A 41 4.68 5.20 0.93
N SER A 42 4.14 6.30 1.45
CA SER A 42 4.54 6.84 2.76
C SER A 42 4.10 5.92 3.90
N VAL A 43 2.92 5.31 3.81
CA VAL A 43 2.47 4.32 4.81
C VAL A 43 3.40 3.10 4.80
N LYS A 44 3.77 2.60 3.62
CA LYS A 44 4.79 1.53 3.53
C LYS A 44 6.13 1.98 4.11
N ALA A 45 6.57 3.21 3.83
CA ALA A 45 7.82 3.74 4.37
C ALA A 45 7.82 3.79 5.90
N GLN A 46 6.67 4.03 6.54
CA GLN A 46 6.55 3.93 8.01
C GLN A 46 6.71 2.49 8.52
N ALA A 47 6.22 1.49 7.78
CA ALA A 47 6.51 0.10 8.09
C ALA A 47 7.99 -0.25 7.88
N ASP A 48 8.62 0.29 6.83
CA ASP A 48 10.05 0.08 6.53
C ASP A 48 10.97 0.59 7.65
N VAL A 49 10.59 1.66 8.34
CA VAL A 49 11.34 2.23 9.48
C VAL A 49 10.89 1.69 10.84
N GLY A 50 9.98 0.71 10.86
CA GLY A 50 9.53 0.04 12.08
C GLY A 50 8.42 0.75 12.86
N ASN A 51 7.85 1.86 12.37
CA ASN A 51 6.74 2.55 13.05
C ASN A 51 5.38 1.85 12.88
N ILE A 52 5.32 0.87 11.96
CA ILE A 52 4.16 0.01 11.73
C ILE A 52 4.64 -1.44 11.73
N GLU A 53 4.18 -2.24 12.68
CA GLU A 53 4.55 -3.66 12.80
C GLU A 53 3.76 -4.56 11.85
N ASN A 54 2.48 -4.25 11.68
CA ASN A 54 1.57 -4.97 10.79
C ASN A 54 0.73 -3.94 10.05
N LEU A 55 0.69 -4.03 8.72
CA LEU A 55 -0.18 -3.23 7.87
C LEU A 55 -1.07 -4.18 7.07
N THR A 56 -2.38 -3.96 7.13
CA THR A 56 -3.38 -4.66 6.30
C THR A 56 -4.27 -3.64 5.59
N ILE A 57 -4.45 -3.86 4.29
CA ILE A 57 -5.32 -3.05 3.43
C ILE A 57 -6.28 -4.00 2.73
N ILE A 58 -7.57 -3.74 2.88
CA ILE A 58 -8.62 -4.44 2.16
C ILE A 58 -9.45 -3.41 1.41
N THR A 59 -9.60 -3.57 0.11
CA THR A 59 -10.48 -2.71 -0.69
C THR A 59 -11.05 -3.48 -1.87
N ASN A 60 -12.36 -3.43 -2.06
CA ASN A 60 -13.04 -4.25 -3.06
C ASN A 60 -12.64 -5.73 -2.89
N ARG A 61 -12.03 -6.34 -3.91
CA ARG A 61 -11.52 -7.72 -3.85
C ARG A 61 -10.03 -7.81 -3.51
N ALA A 62 -9.35 -6.67 -3.35
CA ALA A 62 -7.94 -6.66 -3.00
C ALA A 62 -7.75 -6.87 -1.50
N TYR A 63 -6.89 -7.84 -1.16
CA TYR A 63 -6.26 -7.93 0.14
C TYR A 63 -4.75 -7.77 -0.02
N CYS A 64 -4.15 -6.89 0.77
CA CYS A 64 -2.71 -6.74 0.90
C CYS A 64 -2.33 -6.67 2.38
N SER A 65 -1.25 -7.34 2.76
CA SER A 65 -0.66 -7.19 4.09
C SER A 65 0.85 -7.25 4.03
N LEU A 66 1.52 -6.48 4.89
CA LEU A 66 2.97 -6.53 5.10
C LEU A 66 3.28 -6.41 6.59
N SER A 67 4.44 -6.91 6.99
CA SER A 67 4.95 -6.75 8.36
C SER A 67 6.12 -5.77 8.33
N GLY A 68 6.23 -4.90 9.33
CA GLY A 68 7.36 -3.97 9.46
C GLY A 68 8.72 -4.66 9.60
N ARG A 69 8.77 -5.90 10.08
CA ARG A 69 10.02 -6.68 10.18
C ARG A 69 10.54 -7.16 8.82
N ASP A 70 9.65 -7.29 7.84
CA ASP A 70 9.99 -7.64 6.46
C ASP A 70 8.98 -7.01 5.49
N SER A 71 9.03 -5.70 5.41
CA SER A 71 8.15 -4.89 4.56
C SER A 71 8.52 -4.97 3.07
N SER A 72 9.59 -5.72 2.74
CA SER A 72 9.99 -6.04 1.37
C SER A 72 9.02 -7.04 0.72
N VAL A 73 8.43 -7.92 1.54
CA VAL A 73 7.47 -8.94 1.14
C VAL A 73 6.04 -8.45 1.39
N ILE A 74 5.34 -8.12 0.30
CA ILE A 74 3.92 -7.78 0.34
C ILE A 74 3.12 -9.04 0.04
N LYS A 75 2.40 -9.55 1.04
CA LYS A 75 1.43 -10.63 0.84
C LYS A 75 0.19 -10.05 0.19
N LYS A 76 -0.28 -10.66 -0.90
CA LYS A 76 -1.47 -10.21 -1.63
C LYS A 76 -2.34 -11.38 -2.05
N LYS A 77 -3.65 -11.17 -2.09
CA LYS A 77 -4.63 -12.12 -2.66
C LYS A 77 -5.88 -11.41 -3.15
N GLU A 78 -6.58 -12.03 -4.09
CA GLU A 78 -7.95 -11.66 -4.42
C GLU A 78 -8.91 -12.35 -3.44
N LEU A 79 -9.85 -11.58 -2.91
CA LEU A 79 -10.96 -12.07 -2.09
C LEU A 79 -12.10 -12.52 -3.01
N MET A 80 -12.78 -13.59 -2.60
CA MET A 80 -13.97 -14.06 -3.32
C MET A 80 -15.08 -13.01 -3.26
N ASP A 81 -15.36 -12.49 -2.07
CA ASP A 81 -16.33 -11.42 -1.85
C ASP A 81 -15.66 -10.05 -1.79
N SER A 82 -16.35 -9.04 -2.32
CA SER A 82 -15.87 -7.67 -2.30
C SER A 82 -16.26 -6.95 -1.02
N LEU A 83 -15.30 -6.31 -0.35
CA LEU A 83 -15.58 -5.27 0.64
C LEU A 83 -15.97 -3.98 -0.10
N LYS A 84 -17.22 -3.54 0.07
CA LYS A 84 -17.65 -2.22 -0.45
C LYS A 84 -17.06 -1.13 0.43
N GLY A 85 -15.91 -0.60 0.01
CA GLY A 85 -15.15 0.41 0.73
C GLY A 85 -13.68 0.02 0.88
N THR A 86 -13.01 0.67 1.82
CA THR A 86 -11.60 0.41 2.11
C THR A 86 -11.39 0.34 3.61
N LEU A 87 -10.78 -0.75 4.06
CA LEU A 87 -10.28 -0.92 5.42
C LEU A 87 -8.77 -0.70 5.42
N TYR A 88 -8.34 0.26 6.23
CA TYR A 88 -6.95 0.44 6.63
C TYR A 88 -6.80 -0.04 8.06
N TYR A 89 -5.89 -0.96 8.28
CA TYR A 89 -5.55 -1.45 9.60
C TYR A 89 -4.03 -1.44 9.75
N TRP A 90 -3.54 -0.91 10.86
CA TRP A 90 -2.15 -1.07 11.23
C TRP A 90 -1.95 -1.15 12.74
N GLU A 91 -0.84 -1.74 13.11
CA GLU A 91 -0.35 -1.83 14.49
C GLU A 91 0.93 -1.03 14.61
N SER A 92 1.05 -0.24 15.67
CA SER A 92 2.25 0.52 16.00
C SER A 92 2.98 -0.13 17.18
N PRO A 93 4.33 -0.13 17.20
CA PRO A 93 5.08 -0.61 18.35
C PRO A 93 4.70 0.11 19.65
N VAL A 94 4.69 -0.63 20.75
CA VAL A 94 4.34 -0.10 22.08
C VAL A 94 5.36 0.95 22.54
N GLU A 95 6.62 0.83 22.10
CA GLU A 95 7.72 1.72 22.46
C GLU A 95 7.51 3.17 21.99
N LEU A 96 6.65 3.39 20.98
CA LEU A 96 6.31 4.73 20.49
C LEU A 96 5.42 5.53 21.46
N PHE A 97 4.82 4.86 22.46
CA PHE A 97 3.89 5.49 23.41
C PHE A 97 4.48 5.62 24.82
N LYS A 98 5.79 5.43 24.99
CA LYS A 98 6.44 5.73 26.26
C LYS A 98 6.55 7.26 26.41
N GLU A 99 5.64 7.85 27.17
CA GLU A 99 5.78 9.21 27.69
C GLU A 99 6.99 9.26 28.64
N GLU A 100 7.84 10.29 28.48
CA GLU A 100 8.97 10.59 29.38
C GLU A 100 8.52 10.99 30.78
#